data_AF-A0A2V5R5P1-F1
#
_entry.id   AF-A0A2V5R5P1-F1
#
_cell.length_a   1.000
_cell.length_b   1.000
_cell.length_c   1.000
_cell.angle_alpha   90.00
_cell.angle_beta   90.00
_cell.angle_gamma   90.00
#
_symmetry.space_group_name_H-M   'P 1'
#
loop_
_entity.id
_entity.type
_entity.pdbx_description
1 polymer ?
#
loop_
_entity_poly.entity_id
_entity_poly.type
_entity_poly.pdbx_seq_one_letter_code
_entity_poly.pdbx_strand_id
1 'polypeptide(L)' 'MPTSDLTGSSSATIAEILAKFGTDSKTGLNSVDVQQRLNKYGPNALAEEKKSSLSAFLAYFWGP' A
#
# COMPACT_ATOMS: atom_id res chain seq x y z
N MET A 1 -28.64 -14.49 18.60
CA MET A 1 -29.10 -13.35 17.78
C MET A 1 -27.88 -12.73 17.10
N PRO A 2 -27.63 -12.93 15.80
CA PRO A 2 -26.68 -12.10 15.06
C PRO A 2 -27.45 -10.95 14.38
N THR A 3 -27.08 -9.72 14.72
CA THR A 3 -27.65 -8.49 14.15
C THR A 3 -26.98 -8.13 12.82
N SER A 4 -27.80 -8.12 11.77
CA SER A 4 -27.89 -7.14 10.68
C SER A 4 -26.68 -6.27 10.28
N ASP A 5 -26.33 -6.43 9.00
CA ASP A 5 -26.24 -5.36 7.99
C ASP A 5 -25.12 -4.30 8.08
N LEU A 6 -24.08 -4.52 7.27
CA LEU A 6 -23.52 -3.45 6.43
C LEU A 6 -23.57 -3.91 4.97
N THR A 7 -24.60 -3.43 4.27
CA THR A 7 -24.80 -3.57 2.84
C THR A 7 -23.85 -2.64 2.09
N GLY A 8 -23.03 -3.24 1.23
CA GLY A 8 -22.19 -2.54 0.26
C GLY A 8 -20.78 -3.09 0.20
N SER A 9 -20.59 -4.38 -0.12
CA SER A 9 -19.23 -4.89 -0.23
C SER A 9 -19.14 -6.22 -0.97
N SER A 10 -18.42 -6.21 -2.09
CA SER A 10 -17.83 -7.40 -2.71
C SER A 10 -16.68 -7.93 -1.84
N SER A 11 -16.90 -8.09 -0.53
CA SER A 11 -15.86 -8.12 0.50
C SER A 11 -15.96 -9.34 1.40
N ALA A 12 -14.78 -9.92 1.62
CA ALA A 12 -14.52 -10.89 2.66
C ALA A 12 -14.93 -10.36 4.05
N THR A 13 -15.27 -11.27 4.95
CA THR A 13 -15.58 -10.94 6.35
C THR A 13 -14.33 -10.40 7.05
N ILE A 14 -14.51 -9.64 8.14
CA ILE A 14 -13.38 -9.08 8.92
C ILE A 14 -12.42 -10.20 9.36
N ALA A 15 -12.97 -11.35 9.78
CA ALA A 15 -12.17 -12.51 10.17
C ALA A 15 -11.34 -13.07 9.02
N GLU A 16 -11.90 -13.15 7.81
CA GLU A 16 -11.19 -13.60 6.61
C GLU A 16 -10.09 -12.63 6.17
N ILE A 17 -10.31 -11.33 6.31
CA ILE A 17 -9.31 -10.29 6.02
C ILE A 17 -8.14 -10.40 7.00
N LEU A 18 -8.42 -10.48 8.31
CA LEU A 18 -7.40 -10.65 9.34
C LEU A 18 -6.60 -11.94 9.14
N ALA A 19 -7.27 -13.03 8.76
CA ALA A 19 -6.61 -14.29 8.42
C ALA A 19 -5.72 -14.17 7.17
N LYS A 20 -6.21 -13.50 6.11
CA LYS A 20 -5.42 -13.26 4.89
C LYS A 20 -4.17 -12.43 5.14
N PHE A 21 -4.27 -11.40 5.97
CA PHE A 21 -3.14 -10.52 6.30
C PHE A 21 -2.31 -11.01 7.49
N GLY A 22 -2.72 -12.09 8.17
CA GLY A 22 -2.03 -12.65 9.33
C GLY A 22 -1.83 -11.62 10.45
N THR A 23 -2.84 -10.78 10.71
CA THR A 23 -2.75 -9.68 11.68
C THR A 23 -3.72 -9.91 12.84
N ASP A 24 -3.26 -9.69 14.06
CA ASP A 24 -4.13 -9.68 15.23
C ASP A 24 -4.85 -8.33 15.36
N SER A 25 -6.16 -8.35 15.60
CA SER A 25 -6.96 -7.12 15.72
C SER A 25 -6.75 -6.34 17.02
N LYS A 26 -6.23 -6.96 18.07
CA LYS A 26 -5.99 -6.37 19.40
C LYS A 26 -4.54 -5.96 19.57
N THR A 27 -3.60 -6.78 19.09
CA THR A 27 -2.16 -6.57 19.28
C THR A 27 -1.47 -5.97 18.05
N GLY A 28 -2.05 -6.12 16.85
CA GLY A 28 -1.46 -5.64 15.60
C GLY A 28 -0.38 -6.55 15.04
N LEU A 29 0.54 -6.00 14.24
CA LEU A 29 1.70 -6.73 13.72
C LEU A 29 2.86 -6.68 14.72
N ASN A 30 3.65 -7.74 14.75
CA ASN A 30 4.92 -7.73 15.44
C ASN A 30 5.97 -6.88 14.68
N SER A 31 6.94 -6.34 15.40
CA SER A 31 8.08 -5.59 14.86
C SER A 31 8.82 -6.34 13.74
N VAL A 32 9.01 -7.66 13.88
CA VAL A 32 9.67 -8.50 12.85
C VAL A 32 8.83 -8.55 11.58
N ASP A 33 7.51 -8.73 11.71
CA ASP A 33 6.58 -8.79 10.56
C ASP A 33 6.52 -7.45 9.84
N VAL A 34 6.58 -6.33 10.58
CA VAL A 34 6.64 -4.98 10.01
C VAL A 34 7.90 -4.82 9.17
N GLN A 35 9.07 -5.21 9.69
CA GLN A 35 10.33 -5.08 8.94
C GLN A 35 10.35 -5.96 7.70
N GLN A 36 9.85 -7.21 7.81
CA GLN A 36 9.71 -8.09 6.65
C GLN A 36 8.80 -7.49 5.57
N ARG A 37 7.66 -6.90 5.97
CA ARG A 37 6.75 -6.23 5.03
C ARG A 37 7.35 -4.97 4.42
N LEU A 38 8.04 -4.17 5.21
CA LEU A 38 8.72 -2.96 4.73
C LEU A 38 9.78 -3.31 3.68
N ASN A 39 10.55 -4.38 3.89
CA ASN A 39 11.53 -4.86 2.92
C ASN A 39 10.88 -5.45 1.67
N LYS A 40 9.71 -6.09 1.80
CA LYS A 40 9.01 -6.75 0.69
C LYS A 40 8.25 -5.77 -0.21
N TYR A 41 7.53 -4.84 0.39
CA TYR A 41 6.63 -3.92 -0.31
C TYR A 41 7.21 -2.52 -0.50
N GLY A 42 8.27 -2.20 0.24
CA GLY A 42 8.83 -0.86 0.26
C GLY A 42 8.02 0.10 1.14
N PRO A 43 8.48 1.37 1.22
CA PRO A 43 7.77 2.40 1.94
C PRO A 43 6.40 2.66 1.31
N ASN A 44 5.38 2.88 2.15
CA ASN A 44 4.05 3.30 1.71
C ASN A 44 4.05 4.79 1.32
N ALA A 45 4.83 5.14 0.30
CA ALA A 45 4.94 6.47 -0.25
C ALA A 45 4.81 6.39 -1.77
N LEU A 46 4.02 7.29 -2.34
CA LEU A 46 3.95 7.45 -3.79
C LEU A 46 5.25 8.07 -4.27
N ALA A 47 5.85 7.48 -5.30
CA ALA A 47 7.03 8.05 -5.91
C ALA A 47 6.68 9.39 -6.57
N GLU A 48 7.46 10.43 -6.27
CA GLU A 48 7.35 11.70 -6.96
C GLU A 48 8.02 11.59 -8.33
N GLU A 49 7.30 11.96 -9.38
CA GLU A 49 7.84 12.06 -10.72
C GLU A 49 8.74 13.30 -10.84
N LYS A 50 10.05 13.09 -10.68
CA LYS A 50 11.03 14.17 -10.77
C LYS A 50 11.41 14.43 -12.23
N LYS A 51 11.01 15.59 -12.73
CA LYS A 51 11.52 16.12 -14.01
C LYS A 51 12.76 16.97 -13.74
N SER A 52 13.91 16.56 -14.28
CA SER A 52 15.15 17.33 -14.19
C SER A 52 15.10 18.52 -15.16
N SER A 53 15.33 19.73 -14.65
CA SER A 53 15.42 20.95 -15.46
C SER A 53 16.55 20.87 -16.49
N LEU A 54 17.66 20.22 -16.17
CA LEU A 54 18.76 20.01 -17.11
C LEU A 54 18.37 19.05 -18.24
N SER A 55 17.64 17.98 -17.92
CA SER A 55 17.12 17.06 -18.93
C SER A 55 16.14 17.76 -19.88
N ALA A 56 15.27 18.62 -19.35
CA ALA A 56 14.35 19.41 -20.17
C ALA A 56 15.08 20.41 -21.08
N PHE A 57 16.17 21.04 -20.58
CA PHE A 57 17.00 21.94 -21.37
C PHE A 57 17.73 21.21 -22.52
N LEU A 58 18.34 20.06 -22.23
CA LEU A 58 19.05 19.28 -23.25
C LEU A 58 18.12 18.75 -24.35
N ALA A 59 16.87 18.44 -24.02
CA ALA A 59 15.87 18.01 -25.02
C ALA A 59 15.66 19.04 -26.14
N TYR A 60 15.91 20.33 -25.89
CA TYR A 60 15.78 21.38 -26.91
C TYR A 60 16.78 21.25 -28.07
N PHE A 61 17.93 20.59 -27.86
CA PHE A 61 19.00 20.46 -28.85
C PHE A 61 18.82 19.29 -29.82
N TRP A 62 17.83 18.41 -29.58
CA TRP A 62 17.58 17.24 -30.42
C TRP A 62 16.39 17.40 -31.39
N GLY A 63 15.75 18.58 -31.44
CA GLY A 63 14.60 18.84 -32.31
C GLY A 63 13.31 18.13 -31.85
N PRO A 64 12.16 18.36 -32.51
CA PRO A 64 10.95 17.59 -32.26
C PRO A 64 11.10 16.10 -32.61
#